data_AF-A0A7V8AAJ6-F1
#
_entry.id   AF-A0A7V8AAJ6-F1
#
_cell.length_a   1.000
_cell.length_b   1.000
_cell.length_c   1.000
_cell.angle_alpha   90.00
_cell.angle_beta   90.00
_cell.angle_gamma   90.00
#
_symmetry.space_group_name_H-M   'P 1'
#
loop_
_entity.id
_entity.type
_entity.pdbx_description
1 polymer ?
#
loop_
_entity_poly.entity_id
_entity_poly.type
_entity_poly.pdbx_seq_one_letter_code
_entity_poly.pdbx_strand_id
1 'polypeptide(L)'
;MQARKVPHEIKNPMSKTIDSKAFWLLFACLTLIGMGNTMLFAVLPPIARTIGMPDWTVSAIFSLSALLWVITSPIWGRISDKTGRKPIIVTGLSAYAASTIMFTLVAFFGLYFDWEWLWVVLALALARCIFGAVGSATSPAVQAYVADATSPENRTKEIAALTSAFS
;
A
#
# COMPACT_ATOMS: atom_id res chain seq x y z
N MET A 1 -27.58 -27.64 48.40
CA MET A 1 -27.62 -26.92 47.11
C MET A 1 -26.45 -25.94 47.06
N GLN A 2 -25.32 -26.33 46.46
CA GLN A 2 -24.17 -25.45 46.27
C GLN A 2 -24.37 -24.61 45.00
N ALA A 3 -24.49 -23.30 45.15
CA ALA A 3 -24.48 -22.36 44.04
C ALA A 3 -23.05 -22.27 43.48
N ARG A 4 -22.82 -22.91 42.33
CA ARG A 4 -21.59 -22.80 41.56
C ARG A 4 -21.50 -21.37 41.01
N LYS A 5 -20.73 -20.51 41.68
CA LYS A 5 -20.36 -19.19 41.15
C LYS A 5 -19.60 -19.42 39.83
N VAL A 6 -20.19 -18.96 38.73
CA VAL A 6 -19.53 -18.86 37.43
C VAL A 6 -18.37 -17.87 37.61
N PRO A 7 -17.12 -18.22 37.23
CA PRO A 7 -16.03 -17.25 37.27
C PRO A 7 -16.37 -16.11 36.30
N HIS A 8 -16.41 -14.88 36.80
CA HIS A 8 -16.33 -13.71 35.93
C HIS A 8 -15.05 -13.85 35.12
N GLU A 9 -15.16 -14.02 33.80
CA GLU A 9 -14.05 -13.85 32.87
C GLU A 9 -13.49 -12.45 33.11
N ILE A 10 -12.38 -12.38 33.83
CA ILE A 10 -11.62 -11.14 33.99
C ILE A 10 -11.02 -10.89 32.62
N LYS A 11 -11.72 -10.10 31.80
CA LYS A 11 -11.20 -9.58 30.54
C LYS A 11 -9.87 -8.93 30.88
N ASN A 12 -8.76 -9.58 30.53
CA ASN A 12 -7.44 -9.14 30.96
C ASN A 12 -7.23 -7.71 30.44
N PRO A 13 -7.12 -6.69 31.31
CA PRO A 13 -6.99 -5.30 30.88
C PRO A 13 -5.72 -5.06 30.05
N MET A 14 -4.80 -6.03 30.02
CA MET A 14 -3.56 -6.00 29.25
C MET A 14 -3.70 -6.52 27.80
N SER A 15 -4.76 -7.22 27.42
CA SER A 15 -4.91 -7.74 26.04
C SER A 15 -5.61 -6.73 25.14
N LYS A 16 -4.94 -5.62 24.83
CA LYS A 16 -5.45 -4.66 23.83
C LYS A 16 -5.16 -5.20 22.43
N THR A 17 -6.21 -5.43 21.66
CA THR A 17 -6.16 -5.76 20.23
C THR A 17 -6.74 -4.60 19.44
N ILE A 18 -6.43 -4.53 18.15
CA ILE A 18 -7.11 -3.58 17.26
C ILE A 18 -8.61 -3.92 17.17
N ASP A 19 -9.43 -2.93 16.82
CA ASP A 19 -10.80 -3.18 16.41
C ASP A 19 -10.84 -4.09 15.17
N SER A 20 -11.68 -5.13 15.21
CA SER A 20 -11.72 -6.15 14.14
C SER A 20 -12.13 -5.57 12.78
N LYS A 21 -13.01 -4.57 12.76
CA LYS A 21 -13.41 -3.92 11.50
C LYS A 21 -12.27 -3.08 10.94
N ALA A 22 -11.57 -2.33 11.79
CA ALA A 22 -10.40 -1.56 11.38
C ALA A 22 -9.29 -2.47 10.84
N PHE A 23 -9.02 -3.62 11.47
CA PHE A 23 -8.05 -4.60 10.98
C PHE A 23 -8.41 -5.11 9.59
N TRP A 24 -9.62 -5.64 9.41
CA TRP A 24 -10.04 -6.22 8.13
C TRP A 24 -10.11 -5.19 7.01
N LEU A 25 -10.50 -3.95 7.33
CA LEU A 25 -10.49 -2.85 6.37
C LEU A 25 -9.06 -2.56 5.89
N LEU A 26 -8.13 -2.40 6.82
CA LEU A 26 -6.73 -2.16 6.50
C LEU A 26 -6.13 -3.34 5.73
N PHE A 27 -6.35 -4.57 6.22
CA PHE A 27 -5.93 -5.79 5.54
C PHE A 27 -6.40 -5.83 4.08
N ALA A 28 -7.70 -5.61 3.84
CA ALA A 28 -8.25 -5.60 2.50
C ALA A 28 -7.62 -4.52 1.60
N CYS A 29 -7.43 -3.30 2.11
CA CYS A 29 -6.77 -2.23 1.38
C CYS A 29 -5.33 -2.59 0.99
N LEU A 30 -4.56 -3.17 1.91
CA LEU A 30 -3.16 -3.54 1.66
C LEU A 30 -3.06 -4.72 0.68
N THR A 31 -3.95 -5.70 0.77
CA THR A 31 -4.07 -6.78 -0.22
C THR A 31 -4.41 -6.25 -1.61
N LEU A 32 -5.35 -5.32 -1.72
CA LEU A 32 -5.68 -4.70 -3.01
C LEU A 32 -4.48 -3.96 -3.60
N ILE A 33 -3.69 -3.25 -2.77
CA ILE A 33 -2.45 -2.61 -3.21
C ILE A 33 -1.45 -3.65 -3.73
N GLY A 34 -1.21 -4.72 -2.97
CA GLY A 34 -0.30 -5.80 -3.33
C GLY A 34 -0.70 -6.46 -4.65
N MET A 35 -1.96 -6.90 -4.75
CA MET A 35 -2.53 -7.51 -5.95
C MET A 35 -2.43 -6.60 -7.17
N GLY A 36 -2.84 -5.33 -7.04
CA GLY A 36 -2.80 -4.40 -8.17
C GLY A 36 -1.36 -4.10 -8.58
N ASN A 37 -0.41 -3.97 -7.65
CA ASN A 37 0.99 -3.76 -8.00
C ASN A 37 1.60 -4.99 -8.71
N THR A 38 1.26 -6.20 -8.28
CA THR A 38 1.65 -7.44 -8.98
C THR A 38 1.03 -7.53 -10.38
N MET A 39 -0.23 -7.15 -10.53
CA MET A 39 -0.89 -7.08 -11.84
C MET A 39 -0.18 -6.10 -12.78
N LEU A 40 0.26 -4.93 -12.28
CA LEU A 40 1.02 -3.95 -13.09
C LEU A 40 2.33 -4.56 -13.62
N PHE A 41 3.05 -5.35 -12.81
CA PHE A 41 4.26 -6.04 -13.27
C PHE A 41 3.99 -7.06 -14.37
N ALA A 42 2.85 -7.74 -14.32
CA ALA A 42 2.46 -8.72 -15.34
C ALA A 42 1.97 -8.08 -16.64
N VAL A 43 1.26 -6.97 -16.55
CA VAL A 43 0.55 -6.35 -17.68
C VAL A 43 1.41 -5.33 -18.44
N LEU A 44 2.32 -4.62 -17.76
CA LEU A 44 3.10 -3.58 -18.44
C LEU A 44 4.05 -4.11 -19.52
N PRO A 45 4.81 -5.21 -19.33
CA PRO A 45 5.76 -5.67 -20.35
C PRO A 45 5.10 -6.03 -21.69
N PRO A 46 3.97 -6.75 -21.74
CA PRO A 46 3.23 -6.95 -22.98
C PRO A 46 2.79 -5.64 -23.66
N ILE A 47 2.23 -4.69 -22.89
CA ILE A 47 1.79 -3.39 -23.41
C ILE A 47 2.99 -2.61 -24.00
N ALA A 48 4.11 -2.58 -23.28
CA ALA A 48 5.31 -1.89 -23.70
C ALA A 48 5.83 -2.41 -25.05
N ARG A 49 5.81 -3.74 -25.25
CA ARG A 49 6.20 -4.36 -26.52
C ARG A 49 5.26 -3.99 -27.67
N THR A 50 3.95 -3.94 -27.42
CA THR A 50 2.96 -3.54 -28.44
C THR A 50 3.15 -2.09 -28.89
N ILE A 51 3.53 -1.19 -27.98
CA ILE A 51 3.78 0.24 -28.26
C ILE A 51 5.17 0.46 -28.89
N GLY A 52 6.03 -0.57 -28.95
CA GLY A 52 7.40 -0.44 -29.43
C GLY A 52 8.36 0.25 -28.44
N MET A 53 8.02 0.23 -27.14
CA MET A 53 8.89 0.76 -26.10
C MET A 53 10.16 -0.09 -25.96
N PRO A 54 11.35 0.51 -25.77
CA PRO A 54 12.57 -0.24 -25.47
C PRO A 54 12.44 -1.07 -24.18
N ASP A 55 12.96 -2.30 -24.19
CA ASP A 55 12.80 -3.27 -23.08
C ASP A 55 13.22 -2.74 -21.70
N TRP A 56 14.26 -1.90 -21.64
CA TRP A 56 14.79 -1.36 -20.38
C TRP A 56 13.85 -0.36 -19.70
N THR A 57 12.91 0.25 -20.45
CA THR A 57 12.06 1.33 -19.94
C THR A 57 11.11 0.86 -18.86
N VAL A 58 10.56 -0.35 -18.99
CA VAL A 58 9.68 -0.97 -18.00
C VAL A 58 10.42 -1.11 -16.67
N SER A 59 11.63 -1.67 -16.70
CA SER A 59 12.48 -1.82 -15.52
C SER A 59 12.82 -0.46 -14.91
N ALA A 60 13.19 0.53 -15.73
CA ALA A 60 13.52 1.88 -15.26
C ALA A 60 12.35 2.56 -14.55
N ILE A 61 11.13 2.45 -15.09
CA ILE A 61 9.90 3.00 -14.48
C ILE A 61 9.69 2.43 -13.07
N PHE A 62 9.79 1.11 -12.92
CA PHE A 62 9.58 0.46 -11.62
C PHE A 62 10.74 0.71 -10.65
N SER A 63 11.99 0.71 -11.13
CA SER A 63 13.16 1.02 -10.31
C SER A 63 13.12 2.44 -9.74
N LEU A 64 12.74 3.43 -10.56
CA LEU A 64 12.59 4.81 -10.11
C LEU A 64 11.49 4.94 -9.04
N SER A 65 10.35 4.28 -9.26
CA SER A 65 9.27 4.22 -8.28
C SER A 65 9.72 3.59 -6.96
N ALA A 66 10.44 2.46 -7.02
CA ALA A 66 10.96 1.78 -5.84
C ALA A 66 11.99 2.63 -5.08
N LEU A 67 12.87 3.35 -5.79
CA LEU A 67 13.83 4.28 -5.18
C LEU A 67 13.10 5.39 -4.41
N LEU A 68 12.10 6.00 -5.03
CA LEU A 68 11.26 7.01 -4.37
C LEU A 68 10.54 6.43 -3.16
N TRP A 69 10.02 5.21 -3.24
CA TRP A 69 9.42 4.53 -2.10
C TRP A 69 10.39 4.42 -0.94
N VAL A 70 11.57 3.84 -1.17
CA VAL A 70 12.58 3.62 -0.12
C VAL A 70 12.97 4.94 0.57
N ILE A 71 13.14 6.01 -0.21
CA ILE A 71 13.52 7.32 0.32
C ILE A 71 12.37 7.97 1.10
N THR A 72 11.14 7.90 0.59
CA THR A 72 10.00 8.65 1.16
C THR A 72 9.28 7.91 2.30
N SER A 73 9.33 6.58 2.34
CA SER A 73 8.71 5.76 3.39
C SER A 73 9.07 6.22 4.82
N PRO A 74 10.36 6.38 5.21
CA PRO A 74 10.71 6.85 6.56
C PRO A 74 10.26 8.29 6.83
N ILE A 75 10.17 9.13 5.80
CA ILE A 75 9.67 10.52 5.92
C ILE A 75 8.18 10.49 6.31
N TRP A 76 7.38 9.68 5.62
CA TRP A 76 5.96 9.53 5.93
C TRP A 76 5.70 8.91 7.30
N GLY A 77 6.56 8.00 7.75
CA GLY A 77 6.54 7.51 9.14
C GLY A 77 6.55 8.65 10.14
N ARG A 78 7.56 9.54 10.04
CA ARG A 78 7.69 10.73 10.91
C ARG A 78 6.54 11.72 10.78
N ILE A 79 6.03 11.94 9.56
CA ILE A 79 4.89 12.82 9.33
C ILE A 79 3.63 12.26 9.99
N SER A 80 3.44 10.93 9.93
CA SER A 80 2.29 10.25 10.54
C SER A 80 2.32 10.28 12.06
N ASP A 81 3.50 10.33 12.69
CA ASP A 81 3.63 10.52 14.14
C ASP A 81 3.06 11.89 14.57
N LYS A 82 3.28 12.94 13.77
CA LYS A 82 2.89 14.32 14.10
C LYS A 82 1.46 14.68 13.69
N THR A 83 1.05 14.22 12.51
CA THR A 83 -0.24 14.59 11.89
C THR A 83 -1.37 13.63 12.30
N GLY A 84 -1.01 12.50 12.90
CA GLY A 84 -1.90 11.37 13.14
C GLY A 84 -1.84 10.35 12.00
N ARG A 85 -2.07 9.08 12.36
CA ARG A 85 -1.93 7.95 11.44
C ARG A 85 -2.98 7.94 10.33
N LYS A 86 -4.25 8.14 10.71
CA LYS A 86 -5.40 7.98 9.82
C LYS A 86 -5.36 8.89 8.58
N PRO A 87 -5.07 10.20 8.68
CA PRO A 87 -4.93 11.06 7.50
C PRO A 87 -3.83 10.58 6.54
N ILE A 88 -2.68 10.14 7.06
CA ILE A 88 -1.56 9.69 6.23
C ILE A 88 -1.86 8.36 5.52
N ILE A 89 -2.57 7.45 6.18
CA ILE A 89 -3.07 6.21 5.55
C ILE A 89 -3.97 6.55 4.35
N VAL A 90 -4.92 7.48 4.54
CA VAL A 90 -5.84 7.90 3.48
C VAL A 90 -5.10 8.59 2.33
N THR A 91 -4.11 9.43 2.62
CA THR A 91 -3.26 10.06 1.60
C THR A 91 -2.54 9.03 0.74
N GLY A 92 -1.91 8.03 1.37
CA GLY A 92 -1.21 6.97 0.65
C GLY A 92 -2.14 6.11 -0.22
N LEU A 93 -3.31 5.74 0.31
CA LEU A 93 -4.34 5.00 -0.44
C LEU A 93 -4.87 5.81 -1.62
N SER A 94 -5.12 7.11 -1.43
CA SER A 94 -5.60 8.01 -2.48
C SER A 94 -4.56 8.18 -3.59
N ALA A 95 -3.28 8.32 -3.21
CA ALA A 95 -2.20 8.39 -4.17
C ALA A 95 -2.03 7.08 -4.96
N TYR A 96 -2.21 5.92 -4.33
CA TYR A 96 -2.23 4.64 -5.03
C TYR A 96 -3.38 4.54 -6.04
N ALA A 97 -4.60 4.93 -5.65
CA ALA A 97 -5.75 4.94 -6.53
C ALA A 97 -5.53 5.88 -7.73
N ALA A 98 -5.10 7.11 -7.48
CA ALA A 98 -4.81 8.09 -8.52
C ALA A 98 -3.69 7.63 -9.46
N SER A 99 -2.60 7.08 -8.91
CA SER A 99 -1.49 6.51 -9.69
C SER A 99 -1.95 5.36 -10.58
N THR A 100 -2.76 4.45 -10.05
CA THR A 100 -3.26 3.29 -10.80
C THR A 100 -4.22 3.71 -11.90
N ILE A 101 -5.14 4.64 -11.62
CA ILE A 101 -6.05 5.20 -12.64
C ILE A 101 -5.25 5.88 -13.76
N MET A 102 -4.28 6.73 -13.39
CA MET A 102 -3.42 7.41 -14.35
C MET A 102 -2.63 6.40 -15.20
N PHE A 103 -2.08 5.36 -14.57
CA PHE A 103 -1.37 4.28 -15.27
C PHE A 103 -2.27 3.60 -16.29
N THR A 104 -3.48 3.18 -15.89
CA THR A 104 -4.45 2.51 -16.78
C THR A 104 -4.83 3.42 -17.93
N LEU A 105 -5.09 4.70 -17.68
CA LEU A 105 -5.42 5.67 -18.73
C LEU A 105 -4.26 5.82 -19.72
N VAL A 106 -3.04 6.02 -19.24
CA VAL A 106 -1.87 6.16 -20.11
C VAL A 106 -1.62 4.90 -20.95
N ALA A 107 -1.75 3.72 -20.33
CA ALA A 107 -1.63 2.45 -21.03
C ALA A 107 -2.74 2.28 -22.09
N PHE A 108 -3.97 2.66 -21.77
CA PHE A 108 -5.08 2.67 -22.72
C PHE A 108 -4.81 3.63 -23.88
N PHE A 109 -4.40 4.87 -23.60
CA PHE A 109 -4.09 5.83 -24.65
C PHE A 109 -2.94 5.35 -25.54
N GLY A 110 -1.86 4.83 -24.97
CA GLY A 110 -0.73 4.31 -25.75
C GLY A 110 -1.07 3.10 -26.63
N LEU A 111 -2.10 2.32 -26.28
CA LEU A 111 -2.54 1.18 -27.10
C LEU A 111 -3.49 1.55 -28.23
N TYR A 112 -4.35 2.57 -28.02
CA TYR A 112 -5.46 2.88 -28.94
C TYR A 112 -5.27 4.17 -29.74
N PHE A 113 -4.36 5.02 -29.31
CA PHE A 113 -4.05 6.29 -29.95
C PHE A 113 -2.55 6.27 -30.18
N ASP A 114 -2.10 6.49 -31.42
CA ASP A 114 -0.69 6.38 -31.87
C ASP A 114 0.23 7.40 -31.18
N TRP A 115 0.39 7.26 -29.86
CA TRP A 115 1.25 8.07 -29.02
C TRP A 115 2.68 7.59 -29.19
N GLU A 116 3.58 8.53 -29.40
CA GLU A 116 5.01 8.24 -29.36
C GLU A 116 5.37 7.55 -28.04
N TRP A 117 6.10 6.44 -28.16
CA TRP A 117 6.45 5.58 -27.03
C TRP A 117 7.13 6.35 -25.88
N LEU A 118 7.87 7.41 -26.20
CA LEU A 118 8.55 8.25 -25.21
C LEU A 118 7.57 8.98 -24.30
N TRP A 119 6.47 9.51 -24.83
CA TRP A 119 5.45 10.19 -24.03
C TRP A 119 4.70 9.21 -23.12
N VAL A 120 4.43 8.00 -23.64
CA VAL A 120 3.85 6.91 -22.84
C VAL A 120 4.78 6.56 -21.68
N VAL A 121 6.08 6.36 -21.94
CA VAL A 121 7.09 6.08 -20.90
C VAL A 121 7.11 7.17 -19.83
N LEU A 122 7.17 8.44 -20.21
CA LEU A 122 7.23 9.56 -19.26
C LEU A 122 5.97 9.65 -18.41
N ALA A 123 4.79 9.47 -19.01
CA ALA A 123 3.53 9.51 -18.30
C ALA A 123 3.34 8.30 -17.36
N LEU A 124 3.76 7.10 -17.79
CA LEU A 124 3.80 5.92 -16.92
C LEU A 124 4.80 6.10 -15.77
N ALA A 125 6.00 6.63 -16.06
CA ALA A 125 7.00 6.94 -15.04
C ALA A 125 6.44 7.92 -14.00
N LEU A 126 5.77 8.98 -14.44
CA LEU A 126 5.13 9.95 -13.55
C LEU A 126 4.05 9.29 -12.68
N ALA A 127 3.15 8.50 -13.27
CA ALA A 127 2.15 7.75 -12.52
C ALA A 127 2.80 6.88 -11.43
N ARG A 128 3.86 6.15 -11.77
CA ARG A 128 4.59 5.29 -10.83
C ARG A 128 5.40 6.06 -9.80
N CYS A 129 5.91 7.25 -10.13
CA CYS A 129 6.59 8.13 -9.18
C CYS A 129 5.61 8.69 -8.14
N ILE A 130 4.36 9.01 -8.51
CA ILE A 130 3.32 9.41 -7.55
C ILE A 130 3.09 8.30 -6.52
N PHE A 131 2.99 7.06 -6.97
CA PHE A 131 2.86 5.92 -6.04
C PHE A 131 4.10 5.73 -5.18
N GLY A 132 5.29 5.76 -5.77
CA GLY A 132 6.54 5.61 -5.03
C GLY A 132 6.70 6.70 -3.97
N ALA A 133 6.43 7.96 -4.33
CA ALA A 133 6.65 9.09 -3.43
C ALA A 133 5.56 9.27 -2.38
N VAL A 134 4.29 9.05 -2.71
CA VAL A 134 3.14 9.34 -1.84
C VAL A 134 2.42 8.08 -1.39
N GLY A 135 2.27 7.09 -2.27
CA GLY A 135 1.67 5.80 -1.93
C GLY A 135 2.44 5.02 -0.85
N SER A 136 3.75 5.23 -0.78
CA SER A 136 4.63 4.69 0.27
C SER A 136 4.20 5.07 1.69
N ALA A 137 3.42 6.15 1.86
CA ALA A 137 2.93 6.62 3.15
C ALA A 137 2.04 5.60 3.87
N THR A 138 1.34 4.74 3.12
CA THR A 138 0.38 3.77 3.67
C THR A 138 1.08 2.77 4.60
N SER A 139 2.15 2.12 4.14
CA SER A 139 2.79 1.03 4.89
C SER A 139 3.28 1.43 6.29
N PRO A 140 4.12 2.48 6.47
CA PRO A 140 4.61 2.87 7.79
C PRO A 140 3.49 3.42 8.67
N ALA A 141 2.51 4.15 8.11
CA ALA A 141 1.41 4.70 8.90
C ALA A 141 0.45 3.62 9.41
N VAL A 142 0.15 2.59 8.61
CA VAL A 142 -0.68 1.46 9.04
C VAL A 142 0.05 0.62 10.09
N GLN A 143 1.33 0.29 9.88
CA GLN A 143 2.11 -0.47 10.86
C GLN A 143 2.16 0.23 12.21
N ALA A 144 2.38 1.55 12.21
CA ALA A 144 2.38 2.34 13.43
C ALA A 144 0.98 2.44 14.06
N TYR A 145 -0.09 2.56 13.26
CA TYR A 145 -1.47 2.54 13.77
C TYR A 145 -1.80 1.24 14.51
N VAL A 146 -1.41 0.08 13.94
CA VAL A 146 -1.60 -1.22 14.59
C VAL A 146 -0.75 -1.31 15.86
N ALA A 147 0.50 -0.83 15.82
CA ALA A 147 1.38 -0.83 16.98
C ALA A 147 0.85 0.01 18.16
N ASP A 148 0.22 1.15 17.86
CA ASP A 148 -0.42 2.07 18.82
C ASP A 148 -1.74 1.48 19.39
N ALA A 149 -2.43 0.65 18.60
CA ALA A 149 -3.70 0.02 18.95
C ALA A 149 -3.55 -1.30 19.74
N THR A 150 -2.36 -1.92 19.75
CA THR A 150 -2.14 -3.28 20.29
C THR A 150 -1.19 -3.30 21.49
N SER A 151 -1.39 -4.27 22.39
CA SER A 151 -0.48 -4.51 23.53
C SER A 151 0.86 -5.11 23.06
N PRO A 152 1.96 -4.97 23.83
CA PRO A 152 3.26 -5.54 23.47
C PRO A 152 3.21 -7.05 23.16
N GLU A 153 2.37 -7.83 23.86
CA GLU A 153 2.26 -9.28 23.60
C GLU A 153 1.58 -9.59 22.26
N ASN A 154 0.60 -8.78 21.84
CA ASN A 154 -0.18 -9.02 20.63
C ASN A 154 0.37 -8.30 19.39
N ARG A 155 1.18 -7.24 19.58
CA ARG A 155 1.68 -6.37 18.52
C ARG A 155 2.37 -7.12 17.39
N THR A 156 3.30 -8.02 17.72
CA THR A 156 4.07 -8.77 16.71
C THR A 156 3.14 -9.65 15.87
N LYS A 157 2.16 -10.30 16.50
CA LYS A 157 1.18 -11.16 15.82
C LYS A 157 0.28 -10.35 14.88
N GLU A 158 -0.23 -9.22 15.36
CA GLU A 158 -1.11 -8.33 14.60
C GLU A 158 -0.41 -7.67 13.42
N ILE A 159 0.81 -7.16 13.64
CA ILE A 159 1.65 -6.62 12.56
C ILE A 159 1.98 -7.72 11.54
N ALA A 160 2.38 -8.92 11.99
CA ALA A 160 2.69 -10.02 11.09
C ALA A 160 1.48 -10.41 10.21
N ALA A 161 0.30 -10.54 10.82
CA ALA A 161 -0.95 -10.85 10.12
C ALA A 161 -1.37 -9.73 9.15
N LEU A 162 -1.04 -8.48 9.45
CA LEU A 162 -1.28 -7.36 8.54
C LEU A 162 -0.24 -7.33 7.39
N THR A 163 1.02 -7.62 7.66
CA THR A 163 2.08 -7.62 6.64
C THR A 163 1.96 -8.79 5.66
N SER A 164 1.38 -9.92 6.09
CA SER A 164 1.07 -11.02 5.16
C SER A 164 0.03 -10.63 4.11
N ALA A 165 -0.78 -9.60 4.36
CA ALA A 165 -1.71 -9.05 3.38
C ALA A 165 -1.02 -8.49 2.13
N PHE A 166 0.24 -8.07 2.26
CA PHE A 166 1.05 -7.47 1.20
C PHE A 166 1.93 -8.46 0.43
N SER A 167 2.02 -9.71 0.92
CA SER A 167 2.90 -10.74 0.35
C SER A 167 2.27 -11.47 -0.83
#